data_AF-A0A922TMR2-F1
#
_entry.id   AF-A0A922TMR2-F1
#
_cell.length_a   1.000
_cell.length_b   1.000
_cell.length_c   1.000
_cell.angle_alpha   90.00
_cell.angle_beta   90.00
_cell.angle_gamma   90.00
#
_symmetry.space_group_name_H-M   'P 1'
#
loop_
_entity.id
_entity.type
_entity.pdbx_description
1 polymer ?
#
loop_
_entity_poly.entity_id
_entity_poly.type
_entity_poly.pdbx_seq_one_letter_code
_entity_poly.pdbx_strand_id
1 'polypeptide(L)'
;MNDSNSTANPWIVPITLGASGLAGFICGKLFGNRPMSARRILRMVRNDFAREGQITGSWIDHHSVPFQRFAVKTSAYQGGLTRREDDELVNYEFKADAYTGSLLELKRIEE
;
A
#
# COMPACT_ATOMS: atom_id res chain seq x y z
N MET A 1 -10.59 49.83 10.97
CA MET A 1 -9.79 49.95 9.73
C MET A 1 -8.34 49.74 10.11
N ASN A 2 -7.78 48.56 9.81
CA ASN A 2 -6.61 48.43 8.95
C ASN A 2 -6.30 46.93 8.78
N ASP A 3 -6.51 46.47 7.57
CA ASP A 3 -6.39 45.08 7.13
C ASP A 3 -4.94 44.61 7.17
N SER A 4 -4.70 43.47 7.83
CA SER A 4 -3.44 42.74 7.71
C SER A 4 -3.72 41.49 6.89
N ASN A 5 -3.57 41.64 5.59
CA ASN A 5 -3.58 40.61 4.57
C ASN A 5 -2.56 39.49 4.93
N SER A 6 -3.04 38.37 5.47
CA SER A 6 -2.25 37.14 5.55
C SER A 6 -2.11 36.55 4.15
N THR A 7 -1.05 36.98 3.46
CA THR A 7 -0.57 36.36 2.22
C THR A 7 -0.06 34.96 2.54
N ALA A 8 -0.95 33.97 2.37
CA ALA A 8 -0.62 32.56 2.45
C ALA A 8 0.53 32.24 1.47
N ASN A 9 1.64 31.76 1.99
CA ASN A 9 2.80 31.35 1.21
C ASN A 9 2.52 29.97 0.58
N PRO A 10 2.50 29.82 -0.76
CA PRO A 10 1.99 28.63 -1.44
C PRO A 10 2.92 27.39 -1.35
N TRP A 11 4.06 27.51 -0.67
CA TRP A 11 5.04 26.43 -0.51
C TRP A 11 4.91 25.62 0.78
N ILE A 12 3.97 25.97 1.67
CA ILE A 12 3.77 25.30 2.98
C ILE A 12 2.78 24.12 2.90
N VAL A 13 2.19 23.86 1.73
CA VAL A 13 1.04 22.94 1.59
C VAL A 13 1.36 21.46 1.29
N PRO A 14 2.59 20.96 1.03
CA PRO A 14 2.79 19.51 0.84
C PRO A 14 3.68 18.85 1.90
N ILE A 15 3.63 19.24 3.19
CA ILE A 15 4.42 18.56 4.24
C ILE A 15 3.55 18.01 5.40
N THR A 16 2.23 18.22 5.39
CA THR A 16 1.33 17.68 6.43
C THR A 16 0.76 16.29 6.11
N LEU A 17 1.02 15.74 4.92
CA LEU A 17 0.66 14.35 4.57
C LEU A 17 1.79 13.34 4.89
N GLY A 18 2.59 13.61 5.91
CA GLY A 18 3.72 12.78 6.33
C GLY A 18 3.64 12.38 7.79
N ALA A 19 2.69 11.54 8.20
CA ALA A 19 2.71 10.97 9.56
C ALA A 19 1.91 9.67 9.84
N SER A 20 1.30 8.99 8.86
CA SER A 20 0.39 7.86 9.20
C SER A 20 0.55 6.57 8.38
N GLY A 21 1.73 6.31 7.78
CA GLY A 21 1.91 5.15 6.88
C GLY A 21 3.14 4.28 7.08
N LEU A 22 3.90 4.42 8.17
CA LEU A 22 5.16 3.67 8.37
C LEU A 22 5.04 2.45 9.30
N ALA A 23 3.89 2.20 9.93
CA ALA A 23 3.77 1.16 10.96
C ALA A 23 3.90 -0.29 10.42
N GLY A 24 3.83 -0.50 9.10
CA GLY A 24 3.99 -1.83 8.47
C GLY A 24 5.33 -2.08 7.79
N PHE A 25 6.31 -1.16 7.87
CA PHE A 25 7.45 -1.17 6.95
C PHE A 25 8.53 -2.22 7.25
N ILE A 26 8.62 -2.81 8.45
CA ILE A 26 9.73 -3.72 8.79
C ILE A 26 9.28 -4.90 9.66
N CYS A 27 8.56 -5.86 9.07
CA CYS A 27 8.35 -7.19 9.67
C CYS A 27 8.92 -8.29 8.75
N GLY A 28 10.13 -8.10 8.20
CA GLY A 28 10.60 -8.91 7.06
C GLY A 28 11.88 -9.75 7.26
N LYS A 29 12.52 -9.77 8.44
CA LYS A 29 13.88 -10.34 8.57
C LYS A 29 13.97 -11.56 9.49
N LEU A 30 12.95 -12.41 9.54
CA LEU A 30 12.98 -13.65 10.34
C LEU A 30 12.37 -14.89 9.65
N PHE A 31 11.69 -14.76 8.51
CA PHE A 31 11.06 -15.90 7.85
C PHE A 31 11.97 -16.48 6.78
N GLY A 32 12.16 -17.81 6.84
CA GLY A 32 13.13 -18.55 6.04
C GLY A 32 12.92 -18.44 4.53
N ASN A 33 13.87 -19.00 3.78
CA ASN A 33 14.07 -18.85 2.34
C ASN A 33 12.96 -19.44 1.42
N ARG A 34 11.73 -19.62 1.92
CA ARG A 34 10.59 -20.15 1.17
C ARG A 34 9.53 -19.06 1.00
N PRO A 35 9.02 -18.84 -0.22
CA PRO A 35 7.94 -17.89 -0.42
C PRO A 35 6.68 -18.34 0.33
N MET A 36 5.98 -17.37 0.89
CA MET A 36 4.65 -17.51 1.46
C MET A 36 3.64 -17.76 0.33
N SER A 37 2.52 -18.43 0.63
CA SER A 37 1.48 -18.61 -0.38
C SER A 37 0.78 -17.29 -0.69
N ALA A 38 0.41 -17.09 -1.97
CA ALA A 38 -0.34 -15.93 -2.43
C ALA A 38 -1.59 -15.67 -1.57
N ARG A 39 -2.34 -16.74 -1.22
CA ARG A 39 -3.52 -16.64 -0.35
C ARG A 39 -3.22 -16.12 1.05
N ARG A 40 -2.04 -16.45 1.62
CA ARG A 40 -1.63 -15.92 2.93
C ARG A 40 -1.30 -14.44 2.82
N ILE A 41 -0.59 -14.03 1.78
CA ILE A 41 -0.26 -12.63 1.52
C ILE A 41 -1.52 -11.80 1.27
N LEU A 42 -2.44 -12.27 0.43
CA LEU A 42 -3.73 -11.60 0.19
C LEU A 42 -4.51 -11.36 1.49
N ARG A 43 -4.49 -12.33 2.41
CA ARG A 43 -5.11 -12.19 3.73
C ARG A 43 -4.42 -11.14 4.59
N MET A 44 -3.09 -11.10 4.58
CA MET A 44 -2.32 -10.09 5.31
C MET A 44 -2.62 -8.68 4.80
N VAL A 45 -2.50 -8.47 3.49
CA VAL A 45 -2.80 -7.18 2.85
C VAL A 45 -4.25 -6.77 3.13
N ARG A 46 -5.22 -7.66 2.95
CA ARG A 46 -6.63 -7.37 3.27
C ARG A 46 -6.81 -6.93 4.73
N ASN A 47 -6.21 -7.65 5.68
CA ASN A 47 -6.34 -7.35 7.09
C ASN A 47 -5.69 -6.01 7.46
N ASP A 48 -4.60 -5.64 6.78
CA ASP A 48 -3.94 -4.36 6.99
C ASP A 48 -4.81 -3.20 6.52
N PHE A 49 -5.40 -3.30 5.34
CA PHE A 49 -6.28 -2.27 4.79
C PHE A 49 -7.65 -2.23 5.45
N ALA A 50 -8.15 -3.37 5.96
CA ALA A 50 -9.42 -3.43 6.68
C ALA A 50 -9.42 -2.63 7.99
N ARG A 51 -8.24 -2.26 8.52
CA ARG A 51 -8.14 -1.34 9.67
C ARG A 51 -8.48 0.11 9.32
N GLU A 52 -8.41 0.46 8.03
CA GLU A 52 -8.60 1.83 7.55
C GLU A 52 -9.93 2.03 6.82
N GLY A 53 -10.62 0.95 6.45
CA GLY A 53 -11.92 1.04 5.78
C GLY A 53 -12.49 -0.32 5.38
N GLN A 54 -13.73 -0.34 4.92
CA GLN A 54 -14.38 -1.59 4.50
C GLN A 54 -13.82 -2.07 3.17
N ILE A 55 -13.29 -3.30 3.15
CA ILE A 55 -12.88 -3.99 1.93
C ILE A 55 -14.07 -4.73 1.32
N THR A 56 -14.38 -4.44 0.07
CA THR A 56 -15.49 -5.03 -0.68
C THR A 56 -15.03 -6.14 -1.64
N GLY A 57 -13.77 -6.09 -2.10
CA GLY A 57 -13.21 -7.07 -3.03
C GLY A 57 -11.70 -7.22 -2.86
N SER A 58 -11.15 -8.37 -3.24
CA SER A 58 -9.70 -8.55 -3.36
C SER A 58 -9.34 -9.74 -4.23
N TRP A 59 -8.21 -9.68 -4.92
CA TRP A 59 -7.65 -10.79 -5.71
C TRP A 59 -6.12 -10.80 -5.61
N ILE A 60 -5.51 -11.93 -5.96
CA ILE A 60 -4.06 -12.06 -6.06
C ILE A 60 -3.73 -13.11 -7.13
N ASP A 61 -2.70 -12.86 -7.93
CA ASP A 61 -2.12 -13.87 -8.80
C ASP A 61 -1.41 -14.95 -7.96
N HIS A 62 -1.57 -16.20 -8.35
CA HIS A 62 -0.92 -17.33 -7.70
C HIS A 62 0.56 -17.47 -8.03
N HIS A 63 1.04 -16.84 -9.10
CA HIS A 63 2.42 -16.87 -9.56
C HIS A 63 3.14 -15.58 -9.20
N SER A 64 4.24 -15.71 -8.48
CA SER A 64 5.11 -14.57 -8.20
C SER A 64 6.04 -14.29 -9.38
N VAL A 65 6.28 -13.02 -9.67
CA VAL A 65 7.21 -12.57 -10.71
C VAL A 65 8.47 -11.94 -10.10
N PRO A 66 9.63 -11.99 -10.76
CA PRO A 66 10.80 -11.24 -10.33
C PRO A 66 10.49 -9.74 -10.23
N PHE A 67 10.86 -9.14 -9.12
CA PHE A 67 10.71 -7.71 -8.86
C PHE A 67 12.06 -7.09 -8.59
N GLN A 68 12.38 -6.02 -9.32
CA GLN A 68 13.59 -5.24 -9.12
C GLN A 68 13.27 -3.75 -9.12
N ARG A 69 13.64 -3.07 -8.04
CA ARG A 69 13.59 -1.60 -7.95
C ARG A 69 14.80 -1.10 -7.18
N PHE A 70 15.66 -0.32 -7.85
CA PHE A 70 16.96 0.10 -7.32
C PHE A 70 17.79 -1.11 -6.84
N ALA A 71 18.19 -1.13 -5.57
CA ALA A 71 18.96 -2.21 -4.94
C ALA A 71 18.09 -3.38 -4.43
N VAL A 72 16.76 -3.27 -4.45
CA VAL A 72 15.86 -4.33 -4.00
C VAL A 72 15.64 -5.32 -5.14
N LYS A 73 15.98 -6.59 -4.90
CA LYS A 73 15.71 -7.72 -5.78
C LYS A 73 14.99 -8.80 -4.99
N THR A 74 13.78 -9.16 -5.43
CA THR A 74 12.94 -10.17 -4.75
C THR A 74 11.97 -10.81 -5.75
N SER A 75 11.10 -11.68 -5.27
CA SER A 75 9.93 -12.15 -5.99
C SER A 75 8.69 -11.47 -5.41
N ALA A 76 7.76 -11.05 -6.24
CA ALA A 76 6.56 -10.34 -5.81
C ALA A 76 5.30 -10.98 -6.39
N TYR A 77 4.24 -11.04 -5.59
CA TYR A 77 2.89 -11.31 -6.06
C TYR A 77 2.22 -10.01 -6.47
N GLN A 78 1.43 -10.07 -7.54
CA GLN A 78 0.55 -8.99 -7.95
C GLN A 78 -0.88 -9.28 -7.48
N GLY A 79 -1.57 -8.26 -7.01
CA GLY A 79 -2.96 -8.38 -6.61
C GLY A 79 -3.67 -7.04 -6.61
N GLY A 80 -4.91 -7.06 -6.13
CA GLY A 80 -5.69 -5.85 -5.97
C GLY A 80 -6.71 -5.97 -4.85
N LEU A 81 -7.19 -4.82 -4.40
CA LEU A 81 -8.23 -4.68 -3.39
C LEU A 81 -9.17 -3.54 -3.77
N THR A 82 -10.44 -3.70 -3.44
CA THR A 82 -11.46 -2.65 -3.57
C THR A 82 -11.87 -2.25 -2.18
N ARG A 83 -11.79 -0.94 -1.90
CA ARG A 83 -12.18 -0.33 -0.63
C ARG A 83 -13.32 0.64 -0.87
N ARG A 84 -14.16 0.84 0.13
CA ARG A 84 -15.13 1.95 0.15
C ARG A 84 -14.54 3.15 0.89
N GLU A 85 -14.45 4.28 0.20
CA GLU A 85 -13.94 5.56 0.69
C GLU A 85 -14.93 6.66 0.32
N ASP A 86 -15.38 7.46 1.30
CA ASP A 86 -16.33 8.56 1.07
C ASP A 86 -17.57 8.17 0.24
N ASP A 87 -18.04 6.94 0.47
CA ASP A 87 -19.14 6.27 -0.24
C ASP A 87 -18.89 5.91 -1.72
N GLU A 88 -17.66 6.06 -2.19
CA GLU A 88 -17.19 5.59 -3.49
C GLU A 88 -16.39 4.28 -3.37
N LEU A 89 -16.43 3.46 -4.43
CA LEU A 89 -15.58 2.27 -4.54
C LEU A 89 -14.25 2.65 -5.19
N VAL A 90 -13.18 2.49 -4.43
CA VAL A 90 -11.81 2.77 -4.89
C VAL A 90 -11.06 1.46 -5.09
N ASN A 91 -10.51 1.29 -6.29
CA ASN A 91 -9.71 0.13 -6.64
C ASN A 91 -8.21 0.42 -6.44
N TYR A 92 -7.51 -0.53 -5.86
CA TYR A 92 -6.06 -0.50 -5.69
C TYR A 92 -5.44 -1.73 -6.31
N GLU A 93 -4.30 -1.55 -6.98
CA GLU A 93 -3.39 -2.62 -7.33
C GLU A 93 -2.17 -2.57 -6.43
N PHE A 94 -1.68 -3.74 -6.04
CA PHE A 94 -0.49 -3.86 -5.22
C PHE A 94 0.48 -4.90 -5.76
N LYS A 95 1.75 -4.72 -5.40
CA LYS A 95 2.78 -5.75 -5.44
C LYS A 95 3.26 -6.02 -4.01
N ALA A 96 3.28 -7.29 -3.62
CA ALA A 96 3.71 -7.71 -2.30
C ALA A 96 4.87 -8.70 -2.39
N ASP A 97 5.88 -8.53 -1.54
CA ASP A 97 7.05 -9.39 -1.46
C ASP A 97 6.64 -10.82 -1.09
N ALA A 98 7.10 -11.81 -1.87
CA ALA A 98 6.69 -13.19 -1.75
C ALA A 98 7.21 -13.87 -0.46
N TYR A 99 8.26 -13.36 0.17
CA TYR A 99 8.90 -13.98 1.33
C TYR A 99 8.42 -13.38 2.65
N THR A 100 8.07 -12.09 2.64
CA THR A 100 7.73 -11.31 3.84
C THR A 100 6.27 -10.88 3.85
N GLY A 101 5.61 -10.83 2.69
CA GLY A 101 4.29 -10.24 2.52
C GLY A 101 4.28 -8.70 2.58
N SER A 102 5.45 -8.05 2.66
CA SER A 102 5.55 -6.60 2.71
C SER A 102 5.10 -5.95 1.40
N LEU A 103 4.42 -4.82 1.50
CA LEU A 103 3.93 -4.05 0.35
C LEU A 103 5.12 -3.36 -0.35
N LEU A 104 5.38 -3.74 -1.60
CA LEU A 104 6.45 -3.17 -2.43
C LEU A 104 5.93 -1.96 -3.22
N GLU A 105 4.70 -2.08 -3.74
CA GLU A 105 4.01 -1.06 -4.52
C GLU A 105 2.53 -1.09 -4.20
N LEU A 106 1.92 0.09 -4.23
CA LEU A 106 0.48 0.30 -4.13
C LEU A 106 0.12 1.43 -5.09
N LYS A 107 -0.88 1.19 -5.94
CA LYS A 107 -1.38 2.16 -6.90
C LYS A 107 -2.89 2.22 -6.80
N ARG A 108 -3.43 3.42 -6.62
CA ARG A 108 -4.87 3.69 -6.80
C ARG A 108 -5.17 3.67 -8.30
N ILE A 109 -6.22 2.96 -8.68
CA ILE A 109 -6.71 2.90 -10.06
C ILE A 109 -7.84 3.93 -10.17
N GLU A 110 -7.59 4.94 -10.99
CA GLU A 110 -8.61 5.91 -11.40
C GLU A 110 -9.22 5.37 -12.69
N GLU A 111 -10.55 5.26 -12.74
CA GLU A 111 -11.29 4.96 -13.97
C GLU A 111 -11.34 6.17 -14.91
#